data_AF-A0A9D1JKH7-F1
#
_entry.id   AF-A0A9D1JKH7-F1
#
_cell.length_a   1.000
_cell.length_b   1.000
_cell.length_c   1.000
_cell.angle_alpha   90.00
_cell.angle_beta   90.00
_cell.angle_gamma   90.00
#
_symmetry.space_group_name_H-M   'P 1'
#
loop_
_entity.id
_entity.type
_entity.pdbx_description
1 polymer ?
#
loop_
_entity_poly.entity_id
_entity_poly.type
_entity_poly.pdbx_seq_one_letter_code
_entity_poly.pdbx_strand_id
1 'polypeptide(L)'
;MDRRRKNPRIFNILLAILCIVVFAGFAAFLLWNRQDVAQETARLQELAQEQQMEERADRQNQTDAAASENEESADGVSETEGGDESLTDDEAGTTASGDGGSGAGDTAEADDGSGETASEEASEESGSAGAEETAEAQTASMGISCWGDEFYEPEAAEQYSYRAVLQRILDENGYDLTVANKTLEGAGTLSMMKMAGVPQEDLDAYIAQHEASGGNLAVTETGIRDLTEEETDRWERDYIPVLMMGYYGGWNNDIQELIEQQQKILDTFGVNKENFIIAGIPPLDKTVGTSEYDAAMEGAWGEHYVSTAQTSRYALSSKEGQEEIAQAIYEKLLELNYIGAPQNTEAEGQQAAAETEGQSAEETETQTAGEAGTEGNTENESAAA
;
A
#
# COMPACT_ATOMS: atom_id res chain seq x y z
N MET A 1 -47.78 -56.14 25.78
CA MET A 1 -46.59 -55.49 25.20
C MET A 1 -45.89 -54.73 26.31
N ASP A 2 -44.89 -55.36 26.92
CA ASP A 2 -44.15 -54.81 28.05
C ASP A 2 -43.40 -53.54 27.64
N ARG A 3 -43.84 -52.39 28.16
CA ARG A 3 -43.07 -51.15 28.14
C ARG A 3 -41.95 -51.28 29.17
N ARG A 4 -40.76 -51.72 28.75
CA ARG A 4 -39.55 -51.63 29.57
C ARG A 4 -39.39 -50.18 30.03
N ARG A 5 -39.58 -49.94 31.33
CA ARG A 5 -39.18 -48.70 32.01
C ARG A 5 -37.67 -48.55 31.78
N LYS A 6 -37.27 -47.66 30.87
CA LYS A 6 -35.85 -47.29 30.71
C LYS A 6 -35.45 -46.55 31.98
N ASN A 7 -34.54 -47.13 32.76
CA ASN A 7 -33.99 -46.47 33.95
C ASN A 7 -33.27 -45.21 33.49
N PRO A 8 -33.69 -44.00 33.93
CA PRO A 8 -33.12 -42.75 33.43
C PRO A 8 -31.62 -42.63 33.72
N ARG A 9 -31.15 -43.27 34.80
CA ARG A 9 -29.71 -43.33 35.13
C ARG A 9 -28.90 -44.15 34.13
N ILE A 10 -29.44 -45.25 33.61
CA ILE A 10 -28.75 -46.09 32.61
C ILE A 10 -28.76 -45.40 31.25
N PHE A 11 -29.88 -44.75 30.91
CA PHE A 11 -29.97 -43.97 29.67
C PHE A 11 -29.02 -42.76 29.68
N ASN A 12 -28.90 -42.06 30.81
CA ASN A 12 -27.97 -40.94 30.94
C ASN A 12 -26.49 -41.39 30.89
N ILE A 13 -26.15 -42.55 31.46
CA ILE A 13 -24.80 -43.11 31.36
C ILE A 13 -24.48 -43.52 29.91
N LEU A 14 -25.42 -44.18 29.22
CA LEU A 14 -25.24 -44.55 27.82
C LEU A 14 -25.14 -43.31 26.90
N LEU A 15 -25.93 -42.27 27.18
CA LEU A 15 -25.85 -41.01 26.46
C LEU A 15 -24.50 -40.31 26.69
N ALA A 16 -23.98 -40.31 27.93
CA ALA A 16 -22.67 -39.73 28.24
C ALA A 16 -21.54 -40.45 27.49
N ILE A 17 -21.58 -41.78 27.42
CA ILE A 17 -20.59 -42.57 26.67
C ILE A 17 -20.69 -42.27 25.16
N LEU A 18 -21.91 -42.17 24.62
CA LEU A 18 -22.12 -41.81 23.21
C LEU A 18 -21.55 -40.42 22.89
N CYS A 19 -21.78 -39.43 23.76
CA CYS A 19 -21.23 -38.09 23.59
C CYS A 19 -19.69 -38.12 23.53
N ILE A 20 -19.04 -38.86 24.43
CA ILE A 20 -17.57 -38.96 24.44
C ILE A 20 -17.05 -39.57 23.13
N VAL A 21 -17.71 -40.60 22.60
CA VAL A 21 -17.32 -41.23 21.33
C VAL A 21 -17.51 -40.26 20.15
N VAL A 22 -18.61 -39.50 20.13
CA VAL A 22 -18.86 -38.50 19.09
C VAL A 22 -17.82 -37.38 19.16
N PHE A 23 -17.49 -36.88 20.35
CA PHE A 23 -16.46 -35.86 20.54
C PHE A 23 -15.07 -36.34 20.11
N ALA A 24 -14.70 -37.59 20.44
CA ALA A 24 -13.44 -38.18 19.99
C ALA A 24 -13.39 -38.35 18.46
N GLY A 25 -14.50 -38.76 17.84
CA GLY A 25 -14.62 -38.86 16.39
C GLY A 25 -14.52 -37.48 15.71
N PHE A 26 -15.15 -36.46 16.29
CA PHE A 26 -15.10 -35.10 15.76
C PHE A 26 -13.70 -34.48 15.91
N ALA A 27 -13.02 -34.69 17.05
CA ALA A 27 -11.65 -34.26 17.23
C ALA A 27 -10.68 -34.92 16.23
N ALA A 28 -10.84 -36.23 15.99
CA ALA A 28 -10.06 -36.94 14.97
C ALA A 28 -10.37 -36.42 13.56
N PHE A 29 -11.63 -36.13 13.24
CA PHE A 29 -12.04 -35.55 11.96
C PHE A 29 -11.48 -34.14 11.74
N LEU A 30 -11.49 -33.29 12.78
CA LEU A 30 -10.89 -31.94 12.70
C LEU A 30 -9.38 -31.99 12.52
N LEU A 31 -8.69 -32.94 13.17
CA LEU A 31 -7.26 -33.14 12.99
C LEU A 31 -6.93 -33.68 11.59
N TRP A 32 -7.76 -34.56 11.05
CA TRP A 32 -7.60 -35.06 9.67
C TRP A 32 -7.87 -33.97 8.64
N ASN A 33 -8.93 -33.17 8.82
CA ASN A 33 -9.25 -32.04 7.93
C ASN A 33 -8.13 -30.97 7.96
N ARG A 34 -7.55 -30.70 9.14
CA ARG A 34 -6.39 -29.81 9.25
C ARG A 34 -5.16 -30.36 8.54
N GLN A 35 -4.92 -31.67 8.56
CA GLN A 35 -3.80 -32.28 7.85
C GLN A 35 -4.01 -32.34 6.34
N ASP A 36 -5.23 -32.61 5.88
CA ASP A 36 -5.58 -32.66 4.46
C ASP A 36 -5.41 -31.27 3.83
N VAL A 37 -5.94 -30.24 4.50
CA VAL A 37 -5.74 -28.84 4.10
C VAL A 37 -4.26 -28.47 4.12
N ALA A 38 -3.48 -28.88 5.14
CA ALA A 38 -2.05 -28.58 5.20
C ALA A 38 -1.22 -29.26 4.08
N GLN A 39 -1.63 -30.45 3.63
CA GLN A 39 -0.96 -31.13 2.51
C GLN A 39 -1.35 -30.49 1.18
N GLU A 40 -2.61 -30.12 1.00
CA GLU A 40 -3.09 -29.47 -0.20
C GLU A 40 -2.49 -28.05 -0.34
N THR A 41 -2.39 -27.29 0.76
CA THR A 41 -1.71 -25.99 0.75
C THR A 41 -0.22 -26.12 0.47
N ALA A 42 0.48 -27.08 1.09
CA ALA A 42 1.91 -27.29 0.82
C ALA A 42 2.15 -27.69 -0.65
N ARG A 43 1.30 -28.53 -1.23
CA ARG A 43 1.40 -28.93 -2.64
C ARG A 43 1.08 -27.77 -3.59
N LEU A 44 0.10 -26.94 -3.26
CA LEU A 44 -0.22 -25.75 -4.05
C LEU A 44 0.88 -24.68 -3.95
N GLN A 45 1.50 -24.53 -2.78
CA GLN A 45 2.67 -23.67 -2.60
C GLN A 45 3.89 -24.18 -3.39
N GLU A 46 4.13 -25.49 -3.41
CA GLU A 46 5.19 -26.10 -4.22
C GLU A 46 4.96 -25.82 -5.71
N LEU A 47 3.74 -26.03 -6.22
CA LEU A 47 3.39 -25.72 -7.61
C LEU A 47 3.48 -24.22 -7.93
N ALA A 48 3.07 -23.35 -7.01
CA ALA A 48 3.20 -21.90 -7.19
C ALA A 48 4.68 -21.46 -7.20
N GLN A 49 5.52 -22.06 -6.35
CA GLN A 49 6.95 -21.80 -6.33
C GLN A 49 7.66 -22.35 -7.58
N GLU A 50 7.28 -23.52 -8.07
CA GLU A 50 7.80 -24.06 -9.34
C GLU A 50 7.45 -23.13 -10.51
N GLN A 51 6.21 -22.66 -10.60
CA GLN A 51 5.80 -21.69 -11.62
C GLN A 51 6.56 -20.37 -11.50
N GLN A 52 6.73 -19.83 -10.29
CA GLN A 52 7.53 -18.62 -10.07
C GLN A 52 9.02 -18.81 -10.41
N MET A 53 9.60 -19.98 -10.14
CA MET A 53 10.99 -20.29 -10.50
C MET A 53 11.17 -20.46 -12.00
N GLU A 54 10.20 -21.08 -12.68
CA GLU A 54 10.17 -21.19 -14.14
C GLU A 54 10.06 -19.80 -14.79
N GLU A 55 9.15 -18.95 -14.28
CA GLU A 55 9.02 -17.56 -14.74
C GLU A 55 10.28 -16.72 -14.46
N ARG A 56 10.96 -16.94 -13.33
CA ARG A 56 12.26 -16.29 -13.04
C ARG A 56 13.36 -16.78 -13.98
N ALA A 57 13.40 -18.08 -14.30
CA ALA A 57 14.38 -18.65 -15.21
C ALA A 57 14.19 -18.13 -16.65
N ASP A 58 12.95 -18.01 -17.12
CA ASP A 58 12.63 -17.43 -18.42
C ASP A 58 13.00 -15.94 -18.48
N ARG A 59 12.77 -15.18 -17.39
CA ARG A 59 13.16 -13.77 -17.29
C ARG A 59 14.67 -13.59 -17.28
N GLN A 60 15.41 -14.44 -16.58
CA GLN A 60 16.88 -14.43 -16.55
C GLN A 60 17.48 -14.74 -17.92
N ASN A 61 16.89 -15.69 -18.65
CA ASN A 61 17.35 -16.06 -20.00
C ASN A 61 17.10 -14.93 -21.03
N GLN A 62 16.04 -14.14 -20.87
CA GLN A 62 15.83 -12.93 -21.67
C GLN A 62 16.82 -11.80 -21.34
N THR A 63 17.20 -11.63 -20.06
CA THR A 63 18.20 -10.62 -19.67
C THR A 63 19.61 -10.98 -20.14
N ASP A 64 19.97 -12.26 -20.16
CA ASP A 64 21.28 -12.73 -20.64
C ASP A 64 21.38 -12.66 -22.18
N ALA A 65 20.28 -12.86 -22.90
CA ALA A 65 20.21 -12.65 -24.35
C ALA A 65 20.36 -11.16 -24.73
N ALA A 66 19.76 -10.25 -23.97
CA ALA A 66 19.90 -8.80 -24.19
C ALA A 66 21.30 -8.27 -23.82
N ALA A 67 21.98 -8.89 -22.85
CA ALA A 67 23.37 -8.54 -22.50
C ALA A 67 24.39 -9.02 -23.56
N SER A 68 24.10 -10.11 -24.27
CA SER A 68 24.96 -10.65 -25.34
C SER A 68 24.93 -9.81 -26.63
N GLU A 69 23.93 -8.97 -26.85
CA GLU A 69 23.80 -8.15 -28.07
C GLU A 69 24.48 -6.77 -27.96
N ASN A 70 25.01 -6.40 -26.78
CA ASN A 70 25.59 -5.07 -26.54
C ASN A 70 27.13 -5.06 -26.38
N GLU A 71 27.81 -6.18 -26.61
CA GLU A 71 29.29 -6.27 -26.58
C GLU A 71 29.97 -6.29 -27.97
N GLU A 72 29.22 -6.24 -29.09
CA GLU A 72 29.79 -6.25 -30.46
C GLU A 72 29.64 -4.90 -31.19
N SER A 73 29.86 -3.78 -30.50
CA SER A 73 30.06 -2.48 -31.17
C SER A 73 30.93 -1.52 -30.36
N ALA A 74 32.17 -1.92 -30.09
CA ALA A 74 33.24 -0.99 -29.76
C ALA A 74 34.62 -1.64 -29.93
N ASP A 75 35.13 -1.75 -31.17
CA ASP A 75 36.55 -1.45 -31.44
C ASP A 75 36.85 -1.39 -32.95
N GLY A 76 37.76 -0.50 -33.35
CA GLY A 76 38.50 -0.65 -34.63
C GLY A 76 38.38 0.47 -35.66
N VAL A 77 38.90 1.66 -35.35
CA VAL A 77 39.45 2.58 -36.35
C VAL A 77 40.87 2.14 -36.71
N SER A 78 41.19 1.94 -37.99
CA SER A 78 42.33 2.56 -38.72
C SER A 78 42.63 1.88 -40.07
N GLU A 79 42.76 2.74 -41.10
CA GLU A 79 43.73 2.79 -42.22
C GLU A 79 44.02 1.49 -43.02
N THR A 80 44.16 1.45 -44.35
CA THR A 80 44.75 2.41 -45.30
C THR A 80 44.50 1.94 -46.75
N GLU A 81 44.21 2.91 -47.62
CA GLU A 81 44.65 3.11 -49.02
C GLU A 81 44.70 1.99 -50.09
N GLY A 82 44.17 2.33 -51.28
CA GLY A 82 44.87 2.07 -52.55
C GLY A 82 44.00 1.88 -53.81
N GLY A 83 43.78 2.97 -54.56
CA GLY A 83 43.58 3.03 -56.04
C GLY A 83 42.33 2.38 -56.64
N ASP A 84 41.82 2.73 -57.81
CA ASP A 84 42.05 3.78 -58.80
C ASP A 84 40.89 3.68 -59.81
N GLU A 85 40.55 4.81 -60.43
CA GLU A 85 39.89 5.02 -61.74
C GLU A 85 38.86 4.03 -62.35
N SER A 86 37.66 4.52 -62.68
CA SER A 86 37.20 4.69 -64.07
C SER A 86 35.73 5.13 -64.16
N LEU A 87 35.51 6.13 -65.02
CA LEU A 87 34.24 6.70 -65.48
C LEU A 87 33.47 5.76 -66.42
N THR A 88 32.14 5.96 -66.51
CA THR A 88 31.31 6.22 -67.73
C THR A 88 29.84 5.96 -67.38
N ASP A 89 28.96 6.98 -67.49
CA ASP A 89 27.97 7.23 -68.57
C ASP A 89 26.83 6.19 -68.55
N ASP A 90 25.54 6.47 -68.74
CA ASP A 90 24.76 7.64 -69.13
C ASP A 90 23.27 7.23 -68.99
N GLU A 91 22.38 8.24 -69.03
CA GLU A 91 20.97 8.17 -69.49
C GLU A 91 19.93 7.30 -68.74
N ALA A 92 18.65 7.63 -68.65
CA ALA A 92 17.84 8.82 -68.93
C ALA A 92 16.36 8.50 -68.60
N GLY A 93 15.56 9.54 -68.38
CA GLY A 93 14.08 9.53 -68.36
C GLY A 93 13.50 9.62 -66.94
N THR A 94 13.07 10.77 -66.40
CA THR A 94 12.15 11.81 -66.93
C THR A 94 10.82 11.15 -67.34
N THR A 95 9.64 11.47 -66.81
CA THR A 95 9.01 12.73 -66.35
C THR A 95 7.96 12.38 -65.27
N ALA A 96 7.76 13.06 -64.14
CA ALA A 96 7.55 14.49 -63.87
C ALA A 96 6.24 15.08 -64.43
N SER A 97 5.65 15.92 -63.58
CA SER A 97 4.61 16.94 -63.81
C SER A 97 3.20 16.45 -63.53
N GLY A 98 2.47 17.02 -62.57
CA GLY A 98 2.35 18.46 -62.24
C GLY A 98 0.84 18.77 -62.36
N ASP A 99 0.23 19.82 -61.84
CA ASP A 99 0.64 21.08 -61.25
C ASP A 99 -0.68 21.82 -60.92
N GLY A 100 -0.64 22.74 -59.95
CA GLY A 100 -1.51 23.92 -59.83
C GLY A 100 -3.00 23.72 -59.51
N GLY A 101 -3.71 24.56 -58.77
CA GLY A 101 -3.42 25.89 -58.24
C GLY A 101 -4.73 26.69 -58.12
N SER A 102 -4.91 27.39 -56.99
CA SER A 102 -5.63 28.66 -56.76
C SER A 102 -7.13 28.85 -57.09
N GLY A 103 -7.82 29.58 -56.20
CA GLY A 103 -9.09 30.29 -56.45
C GLY A 103 -10.12 30.10 -55.32
N ALA A 104 -10.15 30.94 -54.28
CA ALA A 104 -10.96 32.16 -54.16
C ALA A 104 -12.46 31.90 -53.91
N GLY A 105 -12.93 32.35 -52.74
CA GLY A 105 -14.33 32.37 -52.31
C GLY A 105 -14.49 33.23 -51.06
N ASP A 106 -14.66 34.53 -51.30
CA ASP A 106 -15.03 35.59 -50.37
C ASP A 106 -16.52 35.50 -50.01
N THR A 107 -16.88 35.66 -48.73
CA THR A 107 -18.02 36.48 -48.28
C THR A 107 -17.83 36.86 -46.81
N ALA A 108 -17.61 38.16 -46.61
CA ALA A 108 -17.75 38.89 -45.37
C ALA A 108 -19.19 38.87 -44.81
N GLU A 109 -19.32 39.09 -43.50
CA GLU A 109 -20.21 40.08 -42.87
C GLU A 109 -19.66 40.33 -41.44
N ALA A 110 -19.48 41.60 -41.11
CA ALA A 110 -19.06 42.13 -39.82
C ALA A 110 -20.04 43.25 -39.45
N ASP A 111 -20.43 43.34 -38.17
CA ASP A 111 -21.03 44.52 -37.50
C ASP A 111 -20.93 44.22 -35.99
N ASP A 112 -19.99 44.79 -35.22
CA ASP A 112 -19.98 46.13 -34.59
C ASP A 112 -21.28 46.40 -33.80
N GLY A 113 -21.33 46.76 -32.51
CA GLY A 113 -20.34 47.11 -31.51
C GLY A 113 -21.03 47.85 -30.34
N SER A 114 -20.21 48.38 -29.43
CA SER A 114 -20.53 49.24 -28.26
C SER A 114 -21.03 48.49 -27.01
N GLY A 115 -20.59 48.78 -25.79
CA GLY A 115 -19.64 49.75 -25.23
C GLY A 115 -19.61 49.48 -23.70
N GLU A 116 -18.44 49.31 -23.10
CA GLU A 116 -17.70 50.36 -22.37
C GLU A 116 -18.14 50.51 -20.89
N THR A 117 -17.26 50.05 -19.98
CA THR A 117 -16.80 50.69 -18.71
C THR A 117 -15.69 49.79 -18.14
N ALA A 118 -14.39 50.14 -18.21
CA ALA A 118 -13.62 50.92 -17.23
C ALA A 118 -13.75 50.35 -15.79
N SER A 119 -12.71 50.06 -15.00
CA SER A 119 -11.28 50.45 -14.97
C SER A 119 -10.59 49.66 -13.82
N GLU A 120 -9.28 49.41 -13.98
CA GLU A 120 -8.15 49.48 -13.00
C GLU A 120 -8.43 49.16 -11.51
N GLU A 121 -7.60 48.37 -10.81
CA GLU A 121 -6.20 48.65 -10.52
C GLU A 121 -5.47 47.38 -10.06
N ALA A 122 -4.21 47.27 -10.49
CA ALA A 122 -3.20 46.42 -9.89
C ALA A 122 -2.45 47.24 -8.84
N SER A 123 -2.11 46.63 -7.70
CA SER A 123 -1.03 47.15 -6.86
C SER A 123 -0.24 45.98 -6.28
N GLU A 124 0.92 45.73 -6.89
CA GLU A 124 2.04 45.08 -6.24
C GLU A 124 2.65 46.07 -5.23
N GLU A 125 2.86 45.64 -3.99
CA GLU A 125 3.99 46.16 -3.23
C GLU A 125 4.60 45.06 -2.35
N SER A 126 5.91 44.94 -2.52
CA SER A 126 6.86 44.08 -1.84
C SER A 126 6.99 44.43 -0.36
N GLY A 127 7.04 43.42 0.50
CA GLY A 127 7.32 43.57 1.93
C GLY A 127 7.85 42.27 2.53
N SER A 128 9.14 42.02 2.38
CA SER A 128 9.88 40.98 3.09
C SER A 128 10.06 41.38 4.56
N ALA A 129 9.54 40.56 5.48
CA ALA A 129 10.00 40.47 6.86
C ALA A 129 9.60 39.09 7.41
N GLY A 130 10.57 38.37 7.95
CA GLY A 130 10.48 36.97 8.30
C GLY A 130 9.33 36.62 9.26
N ALA A 131 8.70 35.50 8.98
CA ALA A 131 7.97 34.72 9.96
C ALA A 131 8.87 33.55 10.35
N GLU A 132 9.16 33.48 11.64
CA GLU A 132 9.79 32.35 12.29
C GLU A 132 9.09 31.06 11.85
N GLU A 133 9.90 30.05 11.56
CA GLU A 133 9.52 28.65 11.44
C GLU A 133 8.97 28.21 12.81
N THR A 134 7.71 28.54 13.06
CA THR A 134 6.93 27.86 14.08
C THR A 134 6.68 26.47 13.54
N ALA A 135 7.46 25.50 14.02
CA ALA A 135 7.15 24.09 13.92
C ALA A 135 5.65 23.92 14.17
N GLU A 136 4.90 23.63 13.11
CA GLU A 136 3.48 23.40 13.23
C GLU A 136 3.32 22.18 14.11
N ALA A 137 2.67 22.39 15.26
CA ALA A 137 2.28 21.34 16.16
C ALA A 137 1.45 20.33 15.36
N GLN A 138 2.00 19.14 15.13
CA GLN A 138 1.29 17.97 14.63
C GLN A 138 -0.01 17.84 15.42
N THR A 139 -1.13 18.17 14.79
CA THR A 139 -2.45 18.00 15.39
C THR A 139 -2.74 16.51 15.47
N ALA A 140 -2.58 16.00 16.68
CA ALA A 140 -2.81 14.63 17.08
C ALA A 140 -4.29 14.23 16.93
N SER A 141 -4.60 13.69 15.75
CA SER A 141 -5.50 12.56 15.54
C SER A 141 -5.09 11.87 14.25
N MET A 142 -3.87 11.32 14.25
CA MET A 142 -3.29 10.64 13.09
C MET A 142 -3.78 9.20 13.10
N GLY A 143 -4.37 8.76 12.00
CA GLY A 143 -4.71 7.37 11.76
C GLY A 143 -4.38 7.00 10.33
N ILE A 144 -4.69 5.77 9.96
CA ILE A 144 -4.52 5.25 8.61
C ILE A 144 -5.89 4.89 8.07
N SER A 145 -6.20 5.30 6.85
CA SER A 145 -7.46 4.98 6.20
C SER A 145 -7.22 3.97 5.08
N CYS A 146 -7.65 2.73 5.30
CA CYS A 146 -7.51 1.67 4.32
C CYS A 146 -8.73 1.65 3.39
N TRP A 147 -8.50 1.87 2.09
CA TRP A 147 -9.51 1.94 1.04
C TRP A 147 -9.26 0.88 -0.02
N GLY A 148 -10.32 0.46 -0.69
CA GLY A 148 -10.27 -0.38 -1.88
C GLY A 148 -10.92 -1.73 -1.66
N ASP A 149 -10.35 -2.78 -2.23
CA ASP A 149 -10.96 -4.09 -2.30
C ASP A 149 -10.80 -4.86 -0.97
N GLU A 150 -11.87 -5.50 -0.53
CA GLU A 150 -11.88 -6.47 0.57
C GLU A 150 -12.08 -7.88 0.03
N PHE A 151 -11.24 -8.82 0.48
CA PHE A 151 -11.26 -10.21 0.04
C PHE A 151 -12.00 -11.15 0.99
N TYR A 152 -12.31 -10.66 2.20
CA TYR A 152 -12.97 -11.44 3.23
C TYR A 152 -14.34 -10.89 3.58
N GLU A 153 -15.26 -11.83 3.83
CA GLU A 153 -16.50 -11.54 4.53
C GLU A 153 -16.22 -10.90 5.91
N PRO A 154 -17.13 -10.05 6.45
CA PRO A 154 -16.85 -9.17 7.58
C PRO A 154 -16.21 -9.84 8.81
N GLU A 155 -16.68 -11.02 9.22
CA GLU A 155 -16.13 -11.72 10.39
C GLU A 155 -14.68 -12.18 10.20
N ALA A 156 -14.32 -12.61 8.98
CA ALA A 156 -12.97 -13.01 8.64
C ALA A 156 -12.07 -11.79 8.38
N ALA A 157 -12.62 -10.71 7.82
CA ALA A 157 -11.90 -9.46 7.58
C ALA A 157 -11.34 -8.88 8.88
N GLU A 158 -12.09 -8.91 9.99
CA GLU A 158 -11.61 -8.44 11.31
C GLU A 158 -10.39 -9.20 11.86
N GLN A 159 -10.04 -10.34 11.27
CA GLN A 159 -8.90 -11.16 11.74
C GLN A 159 -7.76 -11.23 10.73
N TYR A 160 -8.09 -11.27 9.44
CA TYR A 160 -7.16 -11.70 8.40
C TYR A 160 -6.97 -10.69 7.27
N SER A 161 -7.81 -9.66 7.16
CA SER A 161 -7.58 -8.59 6.19
C SER A 161 -6.29 -7.83 6.53
N TYR A 162 -5.63 -7.28 5.52
CA TYR A 162 -4.41 -6.50 5.69
C TYR A 162 -4.64 -5.32 6.66
N ARG A 163 -5.85 -4.73 6.71
CA ARG A 163 -6.18 -3.67 7.68
C ARG A 163 -6.12 -4.16 9.13
N ALA A 164 -6.65 -5.36 9.40
CA ALA A 164 -6.69 -5.91 10.75
C ALA A 164 -5.30 -6.35 11.20
N VAL A 165 -4.52 -6.91 10.26
CA VAL A 165 -3.11 -7.22 10.50
C VAL A 165 -2.29 -5.95 10.71
N LEU A 166 -2.50 -4.90 9.91
CA LEU A 166 -1.82 -3.62 10.05
C LEU A 166 -2.11 -2.97 11.40
N GLN A 167 -3.38 -2.96 11.85
CA GLN A 167 -3.72 -2.48 13.19
C GLN A 167 -2.93 -3.24 14.26
N ARG A 168 -2.88 -4.58 14.18
CA ARG A 168 -2.12 -5.41 15.11
C ARG A 168 -0.63 -5.09 15.08
N ILE A 169 -0.03 -4.91 13.90
CA ILE A 169 1.38 -4.53 13.76
C ILE A 169 1.65 -3.18 14.45
N LEU A 170 0.79 -2.19 14.23
CA LEU A 170 0.91 -0.87 14.86
C LEU A 170 0.83 -0.97 16.39
N ASP A 171 -0.18 -1.68 16.91
CA ASP A 171 -0.37 -1.90 18.35
C ASP A 171 0.83 -2.61 18.98
N GLU A 172 1.32 -3.69 18.35
CA GLU A 172 2.48 -4.47 18.81
C GLU A 172 3.77 -3.65 18.82
N ASN A 173 3.89 -2.65 17.93
CA ASN A 173 5.03 -1.73 17.86
C ASN A 173 4.84 -0.44 18.68
N GLY A 174 3.75 -0.33 19.45
CA GLY A 174 3.53 0.77 20.39
C GLY A 174 3.03 2.08 19.76
N TYR A 175 2.38 2.00 18.60
CA TYR A 175 1.70 3.12 17.99
C TYR A 175 0.26 3.26 18.53
N ASP A 176 -0.16 4.49 18.80
CA ASP A 176 -1.56 4.83 19.07
C ASP A 176 -2.20 5.40 17.80
N LEU A 177 -2.29 4.56 16.76
CA LEU A 177 -2.83 4.91 15.45
C LEU A 177 -4.01 3.98 15.13
N THR A 178 -5.16 4.55 14.81
CA THR A 178 -6.33 3.78 14.37
C THR A 178 -6.26 3.51 12.88
N VAL A 179 -6.53 2.27 12.47
CA VAL A 179 -6.76 1.85 11.08
C VAL A 179 -8.26 1.88 10.79
N ALA A 180 -8.69 2.90 10.04
CA ALA A 180 -10.06 3.04 9.58
C ALA A 180 -10.34 2.05 8.43
N ASN A 181 -11.49 1.38 8.51
CA ASN A 181 -11.97 0.51 7.45
C ASN A 181 -12.86 1.28 6.47
N LYS A 182 -12.37 1.45 5.24
CA LYS A 182 -13.11 1.97 4.09
C LYS A 182 -12.93 1.04 2.88
N THR A 183 -12.80 -0.27 3.11
CA THR A 183 -12.74 -1.27 2.04
C THR A 183 -14.13 -1.79 1.69
N LEU A 184 -14.29 -2.22 0.44
CA LEU A 184 -15.54 -2.76 -0.10
C LEU A 184 -15.30 -4.13 -0.72
N GLU A 185 -16.14 -5.10 -0.39
CA GLU A 185 -16.17 -6.41 -1.05
C GLU A 185 -16.99 -6.34 -2.34
N GLY A 186 -16.43 -6.85 -3.44
CA GLY A 186 -17.14 -7.04 -4.71
C GLY A 186 -17.54 -5.74 -5.43
N ALA A 187 -16.95 -4.60 -5.07
CA ALA A 187 -17.27 -3.30 -5.65
C ALA A 187 -16.12 -2.81 -6.54
N GLY A 188 -16.45 -2.35 -7.75
CA GLY A 188 -15.46 -1.74 -8.64
C GLY A 188 -15.01 -0.36 -8.17
N THR A 189 -13.96 0.15 -8.81
CA THR A 189 -13.32 1.44 -8.48
C THR A 189 -14.27 2.64 -8.55
N LEU A 190 -15.27 2.62 -9.45
CA LEU A 190 -16.32 3.66 -9.51
C LEU A 190 -17.14 3.75 -8.20
N SER A 191 -17.34 2.63 -7.51
CA SER A 191 -18.00 2.63 -6.19
C SER A 191 -17.10 3.25 -5.12
N MET A 192 -15.78 2.99 -5.18
CA MET A 192 -14.79 3.63 -4.30
C MET A 192 -14.76 5.14 -4.50
N MET A 193 -14.76 5.60 -5.76
CA MET A 193 -14.83 7.02 -6.09
C MET A 193 -16.12 7.67 -5.58
N LYS A 194 -17.26 7.00 -5.75
CA LYS A 194 -18.54 7.47 -5.19
C LYS A 194 -18.47 7.59 -3.68
N MET A 195 -17.90 6.60 -3.00
CA MET A 195 -17.72 6.60 -1.54
C MET A 195 -16.78 7.72 -1.07
N ALA A 196 -15.75 8.02 -1.85
CA ALA A 196 -14.84 9.14 -1.60
C ALA A 196 -15.52 10.51 -1.81
N GLY A 197 -16.68 10.56 -2.47
CA GLY A 197 -17.36 11.82 -2.78
C GLY A 197 -16.81 12.50 -4.02
N VAL A 198 -16.18 11.74 -4.93
CA VAL A 198 -15.86 12.23 -6.28
C VAL A 198 -17.16 12.66 -6.97
N PRO A 199 -17.17 13.80 -7.70
CA PRO A 199 -18.38 14.30 -8.36
C PRO A 199 -19.05 13.27 -9.26
N GLN A 200 -20.39 13.27 -9.28
CA GLN A 200 -21.15 12.33 -10.10
C GLN A 200 -20.85 12.49 -11.60
N GLU A 201 -20.54 13.70 -12.05
CA GLU A 201 -20.20 13.97 -13.45
C GLU A 201 -18.93 13.24 -13.91
N ASP A 202 -17.94 13.07 -13.03
CA ASP A 202 -16.73 12.30 -13.32
C ASP A 202 -17.08 10.81 -13.45
N LEU A 203 -17.88 10.28 -12.53
CA LEU A 203 -18.33 8.89 -12.54
C LEU A 203 -19.12 8.57 -13.82
N ASP A 204 -20.05 9.45 -14.19
CA ASP A 204 -20.88 9.30 -15.39
C ASP A 204 -20.03 9.32 -16.67
N ALA A 205 -18.92 10.07 -16.68
CA ALA A 205 -17.99 10.12 -17.81
C ALA A 205 -17.26 8.77 -18.02
N TYR A 206 -16.73 8.16 -16.95
CA TYR A 206 -16.11 6.83 -17.02
C TYR A 206 -17.12 5.77 -17.47
N ILE A 207 -18.33 5.78 -16.91
CA ILE A 207 -19.39 4.86 -17.32
C ILE A 207 -19.70 4.98 -18.81
N ALA A 208 -19.87 6.21 -19.32
CA ALA A 208 -20.14 6.45 -20.73
C ALA A 208 -18.98 5.98 -21.64
N GLN A 209 -17.73 6.15 -21.18
CA GLN A 209 -16.54 5.67 -21.89
C GLN A 209 -16.52 4.13 -21.96
N HIS A 210 -16.83 3.45 -20.86
CA HIS A 210 -16.90 1.99 -20.82
C HIS A 210 -18.01 1.45 -21.72
N GLU A 211 -19.21 2.03 -21.66
CA GLU A 211 -20.31 1.63 -22.54
C GLU A 211 -19.97 1.82 -24.03
N ALA A 212 -19.15 2.83 -24.35
CA ALA A 212 -18.69 3.10 -25.71
C ALA A 212 -17.63 2.11 -26.21
N SER A 213 -16.87 1.42 -25.34
CA SER A 213 -15.90 0.41 -25.78
C SER A 213 -16.58 -0.83 -26.38
N GLY A 214 -17.85 -1.04 -26.06
CA GLY A 214 -18.65 -2.17 -26.52
C GLY A 214 -18.22 -3.50 -25.89
N GLY A 215 -18.98 -4.56 -26.16
CA GLY A 215 -18.77 -5.88 -25.59
C GLY A 215 -19.67 -6.17 -24.39
N ASN A 216 -19.46 -7.34 -23.77
CA ASN A 216 -20.18 -7.74 -22.57
C ASN A 216 -19.35 -7.36 -21.34
N LEU A 217 -19.62 -6.19 -20.78
CA LEU A 217 -18.90 -5.66 -19.62
C LEU A 217 -19.37 -6.35 -18.33
N ALA A 218 -18.44 -6.51 -17.38
CA ALA A 218 -18.81 -6.91 -16.03
C ALA A 218 -19.64 -5.80 -15.37
N VAL A 219 -20.53 -6.16 -14.45
CA VAL A 219 -21.37 -5.17 -13.73
C VAL A 219 -20.51 -4.15 -12.99
N THR A 220 -19.32 -4.52 -12.56
CA THR A 220 -18.37 -3.65 -11.87
C THR A 220 -17.74 -2.58 -12.76
N GLU A 221 -17.77 -2.75 -14.09
CA GLU A 221 -17.25 -1.74 -15.02
C GLU A 221 -18.18 -0.53 -15.15
N THR A 222 -19.49 -0.72 -15.06
CA THR A 222 -20.46 0.37 -15.26
C THR A 222 -21.35 0.62 -14.04
N GLY A 223 -21.28 -0.28 -13.05
CA GLY A 223 -22.13 -0.26 -11.87
C GLY A 223 -21.47 0.45 -10.70
N ILE A 224 -22.26 1.30 -10.04
CA ILE A 224 -21.93 1.86 -8.74
C ILE A 224 -22.82 1.15 -7.72
N ARG A 225 -22.21 0.57 -6.69
CA ARG A 225 -22.94 -0.10 -5.60
C ARG A 225 -23.81 0.92 -4.86
N ASP A 226 -24.97 0.47 -4.40
CA ASP A 226 -25.77 1.24 -3.45
C ASP A 226 -24.99 1.36 -2.12
N LEU A 227 -24.49 2.56 -1.85
CA LEU A 227 -23.76 2.89 -0.64
C LEU A 227 -24.70 3.39 0.45
N THR A 228 -24.43 2.98 1.68
CA THR A 228 -25.12 3.47 2.88
C THR A 228 -24.58 4.84 3.32
N GLU A 229 -25.35 5.54 4.17
CA GLU A 229 -24.90 6.78 4.79
C GLU A 229 -23.63 6.58 5.63
N GLU A 230 -23.47 5.43 6.29
CA GLU A 230 -22.30 5.10 7.10
C GLU A 230 -21.04 4.89 6.23
N GLU A 231 -21.17 4.22 5.09
CA GLU A 231 -20.06 4.02 4.17
C GLU A 231 -19.57 5.34 3.58
N THR A 232 -20.51 6.25 3.26
CA THR A 232 -20.23 7.56 2.67
C THR A 232 -19.87 8.65 3.70
N ASP A 233 -19.95 8.37 4.99
CA ASP A 233 -19.44 9.29 6.01
C ASP A 233 -17.91 9.38 5.90
N ARG A 234 -17.35 10.59 6.06
CA ARG A 234 -15.95 10.88 5.76
C ARG A 234 -15.25 11.52 6.96
N TRP A 235 -15.28 10.81 8.09
CA TRP A 235 -14.66 11.24 9.35
C TRP A 235 -13.14 11.06 9.34
N GLU A 236 -12.65 10.17 8.49
CA GLU A 236 -11.25 9.76 8.32
C GLU A 236 -10.48 10.61 7.28
N ARG A 237 -11.05 11.71 6.78
CA ARG A 237 -10.43 12.53 5.71
C ARG A 237 -9.01 12.99 6.00
N ASP A 238 -8.69 13.22 7.26
CA ASP A 238 -7.37 13.67 7.69
C ASP A 238 -6.43 12.51 8.06
N TYR A 239 -6.83 11.25 7.85
CA TYR A 239 -5.95 10.09 8.03
C TYR A 239 -5.06 9.88 6.80
N ILE A 240 -3.96 9.15 6.99
CA ILE A 240 -3.04 8.72 5.94
C ILE A 240 -3.77 7.72 5.02
N PRO A 241 -4.02 8.03 3.74
CA PRO A 241 -4.70 7.09 2.85
C PRO A 241 -3.78 5.95 2.41
N VAL A 242 -4.32 4.73 2.48
CA VAL A 242 -3.76 3.52 1.87
C VAL A 242 -4.79 3.00 0.86
N LEU A 243 -4.50 3.10 -0.43
CA LEU A 243 -5.39 2.64 -1.49
C LEU A 243 -4.93 1.28 -2.02
N MET A 244 -5.80 0.28 -1.94
CA MET A 244 -5.59 -1.06 -2.47
C MET A 244 -6.81 -1.46 -3.30
N MET A 245 -6.91 -0.96 -4.53
CA MET A 245 -8.12 -1.06 -5.37
C MET A 245 -7.82 -1.48 -6.81
N GLY A 246 -8.82 -2.06 -7.47
CA GLY A 246 -8.81 -2.39 -8.90
C GLY A 246 -9.06 -3.87 -9.20
N TYR A 247 -9.07 -4.74 -8.19
CA TYR A 247 -9.27 -6.18 -8.33
C TYR A 247 -10.63 -6.53 -8.94
N TYR A 248 -11.70 -5.85 -8.50
CA TYR A 248 -13.05 -6.12 -8.99
C TYR A 248 -13.40 -5.40 -10.31
N GLY A 249 -12.49 -4.60 -10.87
CA GLY A 249 -12.72 -3.81 -12.09
C GLY A 249 -13.29 -2.42 -11.82
N GLY A 250 -13.89 -1.79 -12.83
CA GLY A 250 -14.34 -0.39 -12.78
C GLY A 250 -13.40 0.60 -13.47
N TRP A 251 -12.34 0.10 -14.09
CA TRP A 251 -11.31 0.88 -14.78
C TRP A 251 -11.04 0.34 -16.19
N ASN A 252 -11.90 -0.55 -16.69
CA ASN A 252 -11.92 -1.10 -18.04
C ASN A 252 -10.59 -1.70 -18.54
N ASN A 253 -9.76 -2.18 -17.61
CA ASN A 253 -8.40 -2.66 -17.87
C ASN A 253 -7.46 -1.60 -18.48
N ASP A 254 -7.76 -0.30 -18.35
CA ASP A 254 -6.88 0.82 -18.70
C ASP A 254 -6.10 1.33 -17.47
N ILE A 255 -4.81 1.02 -17.39
CA ILE A 255 -3.99 1.38 -16.21
C ILE A 255 -3.99 2.89 -15.96
N GLN A 256 -4.04 3.71 -17.02
CA GLN A 256 -4.06 5.17 -16.87
C GLN A 256 -5.36 5.63 -16.22
N GLU A 257 -6.49 5.02 -16.58
CA GLU A 257 -7.76 5.26 -15.91
C GLU A 257 -7.68 4.91 -14.42
N LEU A 258 -7.14 3.73 -14.06
CA LEU A 258 -6.99 3.36 -12.65
C LEU A 258 -6.15 4.39 -11.86
N ILE A 259 -5.07 4.89 -12.46
CA ILE A 259 -4.22 5.95 -11.87
C ILE A 259 -5.02 7.25 -11.68
N GLU A 260 -5.79 7.69 -12.67
CA GLU A 260 -6.63 8.88 -12.57
C GLU A 260 -7.70 8.74 -11.48
N GLN A 261 -8.34 7.57 -11.39
CA GLN A 261 -9.35 7.29 -10.37
C GLN A 261 -8.74 7.29 -8.95
N GLN A 262 -7.55 6.72 -8.78
CA GLN A 262 -6.78 6.78 -7.54
C GLN A 262 -6.46 8.24 -7.16
N GLN A 263 -5.96 9.06 -8.11
CA GLN A 263 -5.69 10.48 -7.86
C GLN A 263 -6.95 11.23 -7.42
N LYS A 264 -8.07 11.02 -8.11
CA LYS A 264 -9.35 11.65 -7.76
C LYS A 264 -9.82 11.27 -6.35
N ILE A 265 -9.53 10.06 -5.89
CA ILE A 265 -9.81 9.66 -4.50
C ILE A 265 -8.86 10.36 -3.52
N LEU A 266 -7.56 10.40 -3.80
CA LEU A 266 -6.56 11.09 -2.98
C LEU A 266 -6.89 12.58 -2.82
N ASP A 267 -7.36 13.24 -3.88
CA ASP A 267 -7.76 14.65 -3.87
C ASP A 267 -8.92 14.94 -2.91
N THR A 268 -9.64 13.92 -2.43
CA THR A 268 -10.71 14.06 -1.43
C THR A 268 -10.21 13.99 0.02
N PHE A 269 -8.94 13.63 0.25
CA PHE A 269 -8.33 13.63 1.57
C PHE A 269 -7.89 15.04 1.97
N GLY A 270 -7.81 15.27 3.27
CA GLY A 270 -7.43 16.54 3.87
C GLY A 270 -5.91 16.65 4.03
N VAL A 271 -5.48 16.89 5.26
CA VAL A 271 -4.08 17.28 5.55
C VAL A 271 -3.04 16.23 5.14
N ASN A 272 -3.42 14.95 5.09
CA ASN A 272 -2.53 13.83 4.76
C ASN A 272 -2.65 13.35 3.31
N LYS A 273 -3.30 14.09 2.40
CA LYS A 273 -3.48 13.65 1.01
C LYS A 273 -2.16 13.38 0.25
N GLU A 274 -1.07 14.02 0.66
CA GLU A 274 0.27 13.79 0.09
C GLU A 274 1.06 12.70 0.84
N ASN A 275 0.58 12.26 2.00
CA ASN A 275 1.19 11.20 2.81
C ASN A 275 0.42 9.91 2.58
N PHE A 276 0.56 9.31 1.39
CA PHE A 276 -0.25 8.19 0.95
C PHE A 276 0.58 6.95 0.59
N ILE A 277 -0.09 5.79 0.53
CA ILE A 277 0.46 4.56 -0.03
C ILE A 277 -0.52 4.00 -1.06
N ILE A 278 0.01 3.58 -2.22
CA ILE A 278 -0.73 2.80 -3.22
C ILE A 278 -0.21 1.36 -3.20
N ALA A 279 -1.05 0.44 -2.74
CA ALA A 279 -0.77 -0.99 -2.81
C ALA A 279 -1.39 -1.56 -4.09
N GLY A 280 -0.58 -1.74 -5.13
CA GLY A 280 -1.06 -2.15 -6.45
C GLY A 280 -1.45 -3.62 -6.52
N ILE A 281 -2.63 -3.91 -7.05
CA ILE A 281 -3.13 -5.26 -7.29
C ILE A 281 -3.27 -5.48 -8.80
N PRO A 282 -2.31 -6.15 -9.46
CA PRO A 282 -2.46 -6.50 -10.87
C PRO A 282 -3.61 -7.52 -11.04
N PRO A 283 -4.39 -7.45 -12.14
CA PRO A 283 -5.48 -8.39 -12.42
C PRO A 283 -5.02 -9.86 -12.44
N LEU A 284 -5.72 -10.72 -11.71
CA LEU A 284 -5.39 -12.15 -11.67
C LEU A 284 -5.69 -12.88 -12.98
N ASP A 285 -6.65 -12.38 -13.76
CA ASP A 285 -7.01 -12.92 -15.07
C ASP A 285 -6.01 -12.53 -16.18
N LYS A 286 -4.99 -11.72 -15.84
CA LYS A 286 -3.91 -11.27 -16.72
C LYS A 286 -4.41 -10.50 -17.93
N THR A 287 -5.57 -9.82 -17.83
CA THR A 287 -6.01 -8.84 -18.84
C THR A 287 -4.97 -7.74 -19.05
N VAL A 288 -4.26 -7.39 -17.97
CA VAL A 288 -3.07 -6.55 -17.97
C VAL A 288 -1.89 -7.35 -17.43
N GLY A 289 -0.74 -7.24 -18.08
CA GLY A 289 0.48 -7.94 -17.64
C GLY A 289 1.05 -7.34 -16.35
N THR A 290 1.44 -8.17 -15.39
CA THR A 290 1.98 -7.71 -14.10
C THR A 290 3.16 -6.73 -14.23
N SER A 291 4.09 -6.99 -15.14
CA SER A 291 5.24 -6.09 -15.34
C SER A 291 4.85 -4.74 -15.95
N GLU A 292 3.82 -4.71 -16.79
CA GLU A 292 3.31 -3.48 -17.39
C GLU A 292 2.54 -2.66 -16.35
N TYR A 293 1.70 -3.34 -15.56
CA TYR A 293 0.97 -2.75 -14.44
C TYR A 293 1.92 -2.13 -13.42
N ASP A 294 2.91 -2.89 -12.93
CA ASP A 294 3.85 -2.42 -11.92
C ASP A 294 4.68 -1.23 -12.46
N ALA A 295 5.17 -1.30 -13.70
CA ALA A 295 5.94 -0.21 -14.29
C ALA A 295 5.14 1.09 -14.41
N ALA A 296 3.85 0.99 -14.79
CA ALA A 296 2.97 2.16 -14.88
C ALA A 296 2.66 2.75 -13.50
N MET A 297 2.39 1.90 -12.50
CA MET A 297 2.12 2.34 -11.14
C MET A 297 3.36 2.93 -10.45
N GLU A 298 4.54 2.33 -10.63
CA GLU A 298 5.81 2.89 -10.18
C GLU A 298 6.07 4.25 -10.83
N GLY A 299 5.78 4.39 -12.13
CA GLY A 299 5.91 5.65 -12.85
C GLY A 299 4.98 6.75 -12.33
N ALA A 300 3.76 6.40 -11.90
CA ALA A 300 2.78 7.36 -11.40
C ALA A 300 2.99 7.73 -9.93
N TRP A 301 3.28 6.74 -9.08
CA TRP A 301 3.24 6.89 -7.62
C TRP A 301 4.62 6.86 -6.95
N GLY A 302 5.67 6.49 -7.69
CA GLY A 302 7.05 6.55 -7.21
C GLY A 302 7.26 5.80 -5.89
N GLU A 303 7.83 6.49 -4.91
CA GLU A 303 8.18 5.89 -3.62
C GLU A 303 6.97 5.46 -2.77
N HIS A 304 5.78 5.99 -3.06
CA HIS A 304 4.52 5.66 -2.39
C HIS A 304 3.93 4.31 -2.82
N TYR A 305 4.49 3.71 -3.87
CA TYR A 305 3.98 2.48 -4.46
C TYR A 305 4.51 1.23 -3.75
N VAL A 306 3.62 0.26 -3.53
CA VAL A 306 3.94 -1.10 -3.11
C VAL A 306 3.35 -2.08 -4.11
N SER A 307 4.21 -2.81 -4.84
CA SER A 307 3.77 -3.93 -5.67
C SER A 307 3.41 -5.12 -4.79
N THR A 308 2.11 -5.45 -4.71
CA THR A 308 1.65 -6.61 -3.93
C THR A 308 2.10 -7.92 -4.57
N ALA A 309 2.26 -7.96 -5.90
CA ALA A 309 2.73 -9.13 -6.63
C ALA A 309 4.21 -9.45 -6.39
N GLN A 310 5.04 -8.43 -6.15
CA GLN A 310 6.44 -8.63 -5.77
C GLN A 310 6.63 -8.86 -4.27
N THR A 311 5.74 -8.29 -3.46
CA THR A 311 5.77 -8.39 -2.00
C THR A 311 5.32 -9.77 -1.51
N SER A 312 4.18 -10.26 -2.01
CA SER A 312 3.54 -11.46 -1.50
C SER A 312 4.04 -12.72 -2.23
N ARG A 313 4.43 -13.72 -1.45
CA ARG A 313 4.75 -15.08 -1.92
C ARG A 313 3.52 -15.95 -2.04
N TYR A 314 2.43 -15.53 -1.42
CA TYR A 314 1.15 -16.24 -1.38
C TYR A 314 0.10 -15.53 -2.22
N ALA A 315 -1.03 -16.19 -2.45
CA ALA A 315 -2.17 -15.53 -3.08
C ALA A 315 -2.58 -14.30 -2.26
N LEU A 316 -2.90 -13.20 -2.94
CA LEU A 316 -3.22 -11.92 -2.27
C LEU A 316 -4.43 -12.03 -1.33
N SER A 317 -5.34 -12.97 -1.58
CA SER A 317 -6.50 -13.25 -0.72
C SER A 317 -6.23 -14.27 0.39
N SER A 318 -5.01 -14.83 0.52
CA SER A 318 -4.66 -15.72 1.61
C SER A 318 -4.33 -14.95 2.89
N LYS A 319 -4.32 -15.62 4.04
CA LYS A 319 -3.97 -15.00 5.32
C LYS A 319 -2.52 -14.52 5.31
N GLU A 320 -1.63 -15.37 4.82
CA GLU A 320 -0.21 -15.09 4.72
C GLU A 320 0.08 -13.97 3.71
N GLY A 321 -0.64 -13.92 2.58
CA GLY A 321 -0.51 -12.82 1.62
C GLY A 321 -0.95 -11.48 2.21
N GLN A 322 -2.05 -11.47 2.97
CA GLN A 322 -2.52 -10.27 3.66
C GLN A 322 -1.59 -9.82 4.79
N GLU A 323 -0.91 -10.76 5.46
CA GLU A 323 0.15 -10.46 6.43
C GLU A 323 1.38 -9.82 5.74
N GLU A 324 1.85 -10.37 4.62
CA GLU A 324 2.98 -9.82 3.86
C GLU A 324 2.66 -8.42 3.30
N ILE A 325 1.43 -8.20 2.81
CA ILE A 325 0.97 -6.89 2.34
C ILE A 325 0.92 -5.87 3.49
N ALA A 326 0.32 -6.24 4.63
CA ALA A 326 0.24 -5.36 5.80
C ALA A 326 1.63 -4.98 6.33
N GLN A 327 2.56 -5.93 6.34
CA GLN A 327 3.96 -5.70 6.73
C GLN A 327 4.65 -4.73 5.78
N ALA A 328 4.49 -4.89 4.46
CA ALA A 328 5.09 -3.98 3.49
C ALA A 328 4.51 -2.56 3.57
N ILE A 329 3.20 -2.42 3.82
CA ILE A 329 2.57 -1.12 4.07
C ILE A 329 3.16 -0.48 5.32
N TYR A 330 3.28 -1.24 6.42
CA TYR A 330 3.88 -0.74 7.66
C TYR A 330 5.34 -0.29 7.45
N GLU A 331 6.16 -1.09 6.79
CA GLU A 331 7.55 -0.74 6.46
C GLU A 331 7.62 0.53 5.60
N LYS A 332 6.70 0.67 4.64
CA LYS A 332 6.63 1.85 3.78
C LYS A 332 6.23 3.11 4.55
N LEU A 333 5.29 3.01 5.49
CA LEU A 333 4.92 4.12 6.38
C LEU A 333 6.10 4.63 7.21
N LEU A 334 6.98 3.71 7.64
CA LEU A 334 8.21 4.05 8.36
C LEU A 334 9.27 4.65 7.43
N GLU A 335 9.50 4.05 6.27
CA GLU A 335 10.48 4.49 5.27
C GLU A 335 10.24 5.94 4.85
N LEU A 336 8.97 6.28 4.61
CA LEU A 336 8.54 7.63 4.20
C LEU A 336 8.31 8.58 5.39
N ASN A 337 8.51 8.10 6.63
CA ASN A 337 8.31 8.87 7.86
C ASN A 337 6.90 9.48 7.98
N TYR A 338 5.87 8.73 7.59
CA TYR A 338 4.46 9.14 7.70
C TYR A 338 3.87 8.88 9.07
N ILE A 339 4.38 7.87 9.76
CA ILE A 339 4.05 7.59 11.15
C ILE A 339 5.25 7.98 12.01
N GLY A 340 5.03 8.77 13.05
CA GLY A 340 6.07 9.32 13.91
C GLY A 340 6.78 8.28 14.78
N ALA A 341 7.36 8.68 15.91
CA ALA A 341 7.92 7.71 16.86
C ALA A 341 6.81 6.98 17.64
N PRO A 342 6.99 5.70 18.01
CA PRO A 342 6.05 5.00 18.87
C PRO A 342 6.03 5.60 20.28
N GLN A 343 4.89 5.50 20.98
CA GLN A 343 4.70 6.14 22.30
C GLN A 343 5.63 5.55 23.38
N ASN A 344 6.10 4.31 23.20
CA ASN A 344 6.98 3.64 24.16
C ASN A 344 8.43 4.15 24.14
N THR A 345 8.84 4.96 23.15
CA THR A 345 10.25 5.43 23.06
C THR A 345 10.56 6.56 24.05
N GLU A 346 9.57 7.31 24.51
CA GLU A 346 9.77 8.39 25.50
C GLU A 346 9.94 7.87 26.94
N ALA A 347 9.36 6.70 27.25
CA ALA A 347 9.45 6.09 28.58
C ALA A 347 10.84 5.53 28.88
N GLU A 348 11.54 4.96 27.90
CA GLU A 348 12.91 4.45 28.07
C GLU A 348 13.93 5.59 28.22
N GLY A 349 13.71 6.73 27.55
CA GLY A 349 14.53 7.94 27.72
C GLY A 349 14.42 8.56 29.11
N GLN A 350 13.22 8.53 29.71
CA GLN A 350 12.99 9.01 31.08
C GLN A 350 13.49 8.03 32.14
N GLN A 351 13.46 6.71 31.90
CA GLN A 351 14.08 5.73 32.80
C GLN A 351 15.61 5.78 32.77
N ALA A 352 16.23 5.97 31.60
CA ALA A 352 17.68 6.17 31.50
C ALA A 352 18.14 7.50 32.14
N ALA A 353 17.34 8.56 32.02
CA ALA A 353 17.62 9.84 32.69
C ALA A 353 17.46 9.74 34.23
N ALA A 354 16.45 9.01 34.72
CA ALA A 354 16.23 8.80 36.15
C ALA A 354 17.31 7.91 36.80
N GLU A 355 17.85 6.93 36.08
CA GLU A 355 19.00 6.14 36.57
C GLU A 355 20.30 6.94 36.58
N THR A 356 20.46 7.91 35.67
CA THR A 356 21.63 8.81 35.64
C THR A 356 21.57 9.87 36.74
N GLU A 357 20.39 10.41 37.05
CA GLU A 357 20.22 11.33 38.19
C GLU A 357 20.28 10.60 39.54
N GLY A 358 19.78 9.37 39.63
CA GLY A 358 19.84 8.52 40.83
C GLY A 358 21.25 8.09 41.23
N GLN A 359 22.18 7.94 40.27
CA GLN A 359 23.59 7.64 40.56
C GLN A 359 24.42 8.88 40.95
N SER A 360 23.94 10.09 40.67
CA SER A 360 24.64 11.33 41.06
C SER A 360 24.35 11.78 42.50
N ALA A 361 23.29 11.25 43.12
CA ALA A 361 22.84 11.65 44.46
C ALA A 361 23.36 10.74 45.59
N GLU A 362 24.00 9.60 45.29
CA GLU A 362 24.51 8.66 46.29
C GLU A 362 26.03 8.77 46.55
N GLU A 363 26.72 9.75 45.93
CA GLU A 363 28.12 10.10 46.23
C GLU A 363 28.25 11.51 46.84
N THR A 364 27.49 11.84 47.89
CA THR A 364 27.87 12.98 48.74
C THR A 364 27.41 12.89 50.18
N GLU A 365 27.44 11.72 50.82
CA GLU A 365 27.29 11.70 52.29
C GLU A 365 27.93 10.45 52.89
N THR A 366 29.26 10.43 53.02
CA THR A 366 29.98 9.76 54.13
C THR A 366 31.48 9.99 54.03
N GLN A 367 31.98 11.07 54.63
CA GLN A 367 33.35 11.08 55.13
C GLN A 367 33.57 12.20 56.16
N THR A 368 33.32 11.89 57.43
CA THR A 368 34.16 12.40 58.54
C THR A 368 33.86 11.61 59.82
N ALA A 369 34.71 10.63 60.14
CA ALA A 369 35.06 10.27 61.52
C ALA A 369 36.16 9.20 61.58
N GLY A 370 37.29 9.55 62.23
CA GLY A 370 38.30 8.64 62.79
C GLY A 370 39.43 8.22 61.83
N GLU A 371 40.72 8.21 62.18
CA GLU A 371 41.34 8.33 63.50
C GLU A 371 42.88 8.45 63.37
N ALA A 372 43.51 8.89 64.47
CA ALA A 372 44.85 8.56 64.98
C ALA A 372 45.95 9.65 64.96
N GLY A 373 46.28 10.10 66.18
CA GLY A 373 47.44 10.93 66.53
C GLY A 373 47.60 11.10 68.04
N THR A 374 48.01 10.01 68.71
CA THR A 374 48.80 9.89 69.96
C THR A 374 48.97 11.05 70.95
N GLU A 375 48.69 10.76 72.23
CA GLU A 375 49.44 11.05 73.48
C GLU A 375 48.42 10.95 74.64
N GLY A 376 48.64 10.41 75.84
CA GLY A 376 49.72 9.76 76.57
C GLY A 376 49.19 9.42 77.98
N ASN A 377 49.62 8.28 78.52
CA ASN A 377 49.83 7.95 79.95
C ASN A 377 48.76 8.31 81.03
N THR A 378 48.18 7.32 81.71
CA THR A 378 48.53 6.87 83.09
C THR A 378 47.48 5.87 83.64
N GLU A 379 47.99 4.76 84.18
CA GLU A 379 47.57 3.97 85.38
C GLU A 379 46.15 4.20 85.93
N ASN A 380 45.34 3.21 86.33
CA ASN A 380 45.65 2.12 87.24
C ASN A 380 44.39 1.24 87.45
N GLU A 381 44.64 0.00 87.87
CA GLU A 381 43.86 -0.84 88.79
C GLU A 381 42.49 -1.45 88.43
N SER A 382 42.46 -2.80 88.58
CA SER A 382 41.43 -3.58 89.30
C SER A 382 40.06 -3.75 88.61
N ALA A 383 39.41 -4.91 88.58
CA ALA A 383 39.67 -6.29 88.95
C ALA A 383 38.40 -7.07 88.56
N ALA A 384 38.57 -8.33 88.19
CA ALA A 384 37.68 -9.47 88.48
C ALA A 384 36.15 -9.35 88.26
N ALA A 385 35.62 -10.14 87.31
CA ALA A 385 34.94 -11.42 87.58
C ALA A 385 34.56 -12.11 86.25
#